data_AF-A0A4Q1US43-F1
#
_entry.id   AF-A0A4Q1US43-F1
#
_cell.length_a   1.000
_cell.length_b   1.000
_cell.length_c   1.000
_cell.angle_alpha   90.00
_cell.angle_beta   90.00
_cell.angle_gamma   90.00
#
_symmetry.space_group_name_H-M   'P 1'
#
loop_
_entity.id
_entity.type
_entity.pdbx_description
1 polymer ?
#
loop_
_entity_poly.entity_id
_entity_poly.type
_entity_poly.pdbx_seq_one_letter_code
_entity_poly.pdbx_strand_id
1 'polypeptide(L)' 'MANIEASVRDLVNRDRDCTEKALAQMDLRQKINLLIGEWKAAGGGDVLPDVRDRVRLRAVKTSGNQVGNSLRAIARR' A
#
# COMPACT_ATOMS: atom_id res chain seq x y z
N MET A 1 12.19 -51.04 7.20
CA MET A 1 12.11 -49.73 7.88
C MET A 1 13.27 -48.82 7.52
N ALA A 2 14.54 -49.22 7.73
CA ALA A 2 15.72 -48.36 7.48
C ALA A 2 15.82 -47.71 6.08
N ASN A 3 15.46 -48.42 5.00
CA ASN A 3 15.50 -47.85 3.64
C ASN A 3 14.49 -46.72 3.42
N ILE A 4 13.34 -46.75 4.10
CA ILE A 4 12.31 -45.71 3.98
C ILE A 4 12.79 -44.44 4.70
N GLU A 5 13.36 -44.60 5.90
CA GLU A 5 13.93 -43.48 6.66
C GLU A 5 15.11 -42.82 5.94
N ALA A 6 15.98 -43.61 5.31
CA ALA A 6 17.09 -43.10 4.51
C ALA A 6 16.59 -42.31 3.28
N SER A 7 15.53 -42.79 2.62
CA SER A 7 14.90 -42.11 1.47
C SER A 7 14.24 -40.79 1.87
N VAL A 8 13.51 -40.76 2.99
CA VAL A 8 12.91 -39.53 3.53
C VAL A 8 14.01 -38.54 3.89
N ARG A 9 15.09 -39.00 4.54
CA ARG A 9 16.21 -38.14 4.91
C ARG A 9 16.96 -37.58 3.70
N ASP A 10 17.12 -38.37 2.63
CA ASP A 10 17.71 -37.90 1.38
C ASP A 10 16.78 -36.90 0.64
N LEU A 11 15.46 -37.09 0.70
CA LEU A 11 14.49 -36.12 0.16
C LEU A 11 14.56 -34.78 0.90
N VAL A 12 14.65 -34.83 2.23
CA VAL A 12 14.80 -33.65 3.10
C VAL A 12 16.15 -32.97 2.85
N ASN A 13 17.25 -33.73 2.82
CA ASN A 13 18.61 -33.19 2.59
C ASN A 13 18.80 -32.58 1.19
N ARG A 14 17.99 -32.99 0.21
CA ARG A 14 18.02 -32.46 -1.16
C ARG A 14 17.05 -31.29 -1.38
N ASP A 15 16.49 -30.71 -0.31
CA ASP A 15 15.62 -29.52 -0.38
C ASP A 15 14.39 -29.72 -1.30
N ARG A 16 13.98 -30.98 -1.54
CA ARG A 16 12.74 -31.29 -2.27
C ARG A 16 11.50 -31.05 -1.41
N ASP A 17 11.68 -30.92 -0.10
CA ASP A 17 10.68 -30.32 0.76
C ASP A 17 10.75 -28.80 0.63
N CYS A 18 9.89 -28.24 -0.22
CA CYS A 18 9.80 -26.79 -0.42
C CYS A 18 8.86 -26.11 0.59
N THR A 19 8.38 -26.81 1.61
CA THR A 19 7.32 -26.31 2.51
C THR A 19 7.72 -25.00 3.20
N GLU A 20 8.92 -24.91 3.79
CA GLU A 20 9.36 -23.69 4.46
C GLU A 20 9.52 -22.51 3.49
N LYS A 21 10.12 -22.75 2.33
CA LYS A 21 10.29 -21.73 1.29
C LYS A 21 8.93 -21.26 0.75
N ALA A 22 7.98 -22.18 0.58
CA ALA A 22 6.61 -21.89 0.16
C ALA A 22 5.87 -21.06 1.22
N LEU A 23 5.97 -21.42 2.50
CA LEU A 23 5.39 -20.66 3.61
C LEU A 23 5.98 -19.24 3.69
N ALA A 24 7.31 -19.10 3.57
CA ALA A 24 7.97 -17.80 3.54
C ALA A 24 7.51 -16.95 2.35
N GLN A 25 7.33 -17.55 1.18
CA GLN A 25 6.81 -16.87 0.00
C GLN A 25 5.35 -16.42 0.17
N MET A 26 4.51 -17.24 0.81
CA MET A 26 3.12 -16.90 1.12
C MET A 26 3.02 -15.71 2.08
N ASP A 27 3.83 -15.68 3.13
CA ASP A 27 3.91 -14.57 4.08
C ASP A 27 4.37 -13.27 3.38
N LEU A 28 5.41 -13.35 2.54
CA LEU A 28 5.85 -12.20 1.73
C LEU A 28 4.74 -11.71 0.80
N ARG A 29 4.00 -12.60 0.17
CA ARG A 29 2.87 -12.23 -0.70
C ARG A 29 1.77 -11.53 0.07
N GLN A 30 1.48 -11.96 1.30
CA GLN A 30 0.52 -11.29 2.17
C GLN A 30 0.96 -9.86 2.50
N LYS A 31 2.24 -9.67 2.86
CA LYS A 31 2.83 -8.35 3.13
C LYS A 31 2.75 -7.42 1.91
N ILE A 32 3.08 -7.93 0.73
CA ILE A 32 2.99 -7.17 -0.53
C ILE A 32 1.54 -6.74 -0.81
N ASN A 33 0.57 -7.65 -0.65
CA ASN A 33 -0.83 -7.31 -0.88
C ASN A 33 -1.32 -6.21 0.07
N LEU A 34 -0.89 -6.23 1.34
CA LEU A 34 -1.20 -5.18 2.30
C LEU A 34 -0.62 -3.83 1.86
N LEU A 35 0.67 -3.80 1.49
CA LEU A 35 1.33 -2.58 1.01
C LEU A 35 0.67 -2.03 -0.28
N ILE A 36 0.27 -2.90 -1.21
CA ILE A 36 -0.48 -2.49 -2.40
C ILE A 36 -1.82 -1.89 -2.01
N GLY A 37 -2.51 -2.47 -1.02
CA GLY A 37 -3.77 -1.95 -0.49
C GLY A 37 -3.59 -0.55 0.10
N GLU A 38 -2.58 -0.35 0.94
CA GLU A 38 -2.26 0.96 1.54
C GLU A 38 -1.86 1.99 0.48
N TRP A 39 -1.03 1.60 -0.49
CA TRP A 39 -0.66 2.46 -1.61
C TRP A 39 -1.89 2.89 -2.41
N LYS A 40 -2.80 1.96 -2.73
CA LYS A 40 -4.05 2.30 -3.42
C LYS A 40 -4.95 3.21 -2.60
N ALA A 41 -5.10 2.94 -1.30
CA ALA A 41 -5.89 3.78 -0.40
C ALA A 41 -5.33 5.22 -0.28
N ALA A 42 -4.02 5.39 -0.47
CA ALA A 42 -3.37 6.69 -0.55
C ALA A 42 -3.54 7.40 -1.92
N GLY A 43 -4.35 6.87 -2.83
CA GLY A 43 -4.52 7.38 -4.20
C GLY A 43 -3.49 6.83 -5.19
N GLY A 44 -2.76 5.79 -4.81
CA GLY A 44 -1.82 5.08 -5.67
C GLY A 44 -2.55 4.35 -6.79
N GLY A 45 -2.25 4.71 -8.04
CA GLY A 45 -2.89 4.13 -9.22
C GLY A 45 -4.06 4.95 -9.76
N ASP A 46 -4.52 5.97 -9.02
CA ASP A 46 -5.40 6.99 -9.59
C ASP A 46 -4.64 7.81 -10.62
N VAL A 47 -5.33 8.21 -11.69
CA VAL A 47 -4.75 9.10 -12.70
C VAL A 47 -4.45 10.44 -12.03
N LEU A 48 -3.18 10.85 -12.07
CA LEU A 48 -2.78 12.15 -11.54
C LEU A 48 -3.55 13.26 -12.28
N PRO A 49 -4.07 14.29 -11.56
CA PRO A 49 -4.78 15.38 -12.21
C PRO A 49 -3.88 16.06 -13.26
N ASP A 50 -4.43 16.30 -14.44
CA ASP A 50 -3.73 17.03 -15.48
C ASP A 50 -3.41 18.46 -14.98
N VAL A 51 -2.40 19.11 -15.57
CA VAL A 51 -1.94 20.44 -15.18
C VAL A 51 -3.10 21.44 -15.14
N ARG A 52 -4.06 21.32 -16.06
CA ARG A 52 -5.28 22.14 -16.13
C ARG A 52 -6.19 21.92 -14.92
N ASP A 53 -6.34 20.69 -14.46
CA ASP A 53 -7.15 20.32 -13.29
C ASP A 53 -6.48 20.78 -11.99
N ARG A 54 -5.14 20.74 -11.92
CA ARG A 54 -4.36 21.24 -10.78
C ARG A 54 -4.53 22.75 -10.57
N VAL A 55 -4.60 23.54 -11.65
CA VAL A 55 -4.83 24.99 -11.57
C VAL A 55 -6.23 25.31 -11.06
N ARG A 56 -7.25 24.59 -11.55
CA ARG A 56 -8.64 24.74 -11.08
C ARG A 56 -8.80 24.37 -9.60
N LEU A 57 -8.20 23.27 -9.16
CA LEU A 57 -8.19 22.87 -7.75
C LEU A 57 -7.48 23.89 -6.85
N ARG A 58 -6.38 24.51 -7.33
CA ARG A 58 -5.73 25.62 -6.62
C ARG A 58 -6.64 26.84 -6.51
N ALA A 59 -7.34 27.21 -7.58
CA ALA A 59 -8.26 28.34 -7.57
C ALA A 59 -9.40 28.13 -6.56
N VAL A 60 -10.00 26.93 -6.53
CA VAL A 60 -11.06 26.55 -5.58
C VAL A 60 -10.57 26.53 -4.13
N LYS A 61 -9.37 25.99 -3.86
CA LYS A 61 -8.77 26.05 -2.52
C LYS A 61 -8.49 27.47 -2.08
N THR A 62 -8.01 28.33 -2.98
CA THR A 62 -7.78 29.74 -2.69
C THR A 62 -9.10 30.44 -2.35
N SER A 63 -10.15 30.32 -3.17
CA SER A 63 -11.45 30.95 -2.90
C SER A 63 -12.14 30.40 -1.64
N GLY A 64 -12.03 29.09 -1.36
CA GLY A 64 -12.52 28.50 -0.10
C GLY A 64 -11.79 29.03 1.15
N ASN A 65 -10.46 29.24 1.07
CA ASN A 65 -9.69 29.84 2.15
C ASN A 65 -9.96 31.35 2.31
N GLN A 66 -10.35 32.07 1.24
CA GLN A 66 -10.73 33.48 1.36
C GLN A 66 -12.11 33.63 2.03
N VAL A 67 -13.05 32.74 1.71
CA VAL A 67 -14.39 32.72 2.34
C VAL A 67 -14.31 32.32 3.82
N GLY A 68 -13.41 31.39 4.19
CA GLY A 68 -13.18 30.99 5.59
C GLY A 68 -12.45 32.03 6.46
N ASN A 69 -11.68 32.95 5.85
CA ASN A 69 -10.88 33.94 6.59
C ASN A 69 -11.51 35.35 6.62
N SER A 70 -12.67 35.55 6.00
CA SER A 70 -13.35 36.86 5.94
C SER A 70 -14.36 37.13 7.07
N LEU A 71 -14.54 36.22 8.04
CA LEU A 71 -15.55 36.38 9.12
C LEU A 71 -14.98 36.56 10.53
N ARG A 72 -13.71 36.94 10.68
CA ARG A 72 -13.11 37.21 12.02
C ARG A 72 -12.49 38.58 12.22
N ALA A 73 -12.94 39.58 11.46
CA ALA A 73 -12.59 40.97 11.71
C ALA A 73 -13.84 41.85 11.86
N ILE A 74 -14.05 42.31 13.11
CA ILE A 74 -14.73 43.58 13.48
C ILE A 74 -16.28 43.50 13.42
N ALA A 75 -17.04 43.65 14.50
CA ALA A 75 -17.03 44.81 15.39
C ALA A 75 -17.32 44.46 16.87
N ARG A 76 -16.47 45.00 17.75
CA ARG A 76 -16.86 45.39 19.11
C ARG A 76 -17.37 46.83 19.02
N ARG A 77 -18.64 47.07 19.35
CA ARG A 77 -19.09 48.26 20.08
C ARG A 77 -20.44 47.99 20.71
#